data_AF-L0DYK0-F1
#
_entry.id   AF-L0DYK0-F1
#
_cell.length_a   1.000
_cell.length_b   1.000
_cell.length_c   1.000
_cell.angle_alpha   90.00
_cell.angle_beta   90.00
_cell.angle_gamma   90.00
#
_symmetry.space_group_name_H-M   'P 1'
#
loop_
_entity.id
_entity.type
_entity.pdbx_description
1 polymer ?
#
loop_
_entity_poly.entity_id
_entity_poly.type
_entity_poly.pdbx_seq_one_letter_code
_entity_poly.pdbx_strand_id
1 'polypeptide(L)'
;MRRLRRSSRNPTSGDPVIDRQNQALSRILFDMGDELRATEHCQDMNEFYDDLVDLAEQRFDAAAAGTLDVPEADEEIREFLAERMPLPARDGPACRDCGLCEKLEDRVCAWLPETVEA
;
A
#
# COMPACT_ATOMS: atom_id res chain seq x y z
N MET A 1 13.17 -1.78 -5.71
CA MET A 1 11.97 -2.59 -5.54
C MET A 1 12.14 -3.64 -4.46
N ARG A 2 11.67 -3.29 -3.27
CA ARG A 2 11.50 -4.09 -2.08
C ARG A 2 10.40 -5.13 -2.26
N ARG A 3 10.50 -6.20 -1.48
CA ARG A 3 9.46 -7.23 -1.38
C ARG A 3 8.86 -7.19 0.00
N LEU A 4 7.55 -7.43 0.05
CA LEU A 4 6.87 -7.68 1.31
C LEU A 4 7.52 -8.87 2.04
N ARG A 5 7.85 -8.70 3.32
CA ARG A 5 8.41 -9.74 4.18
C ARG A 5 7.50 -10.97 4.18
N ARG A 6 8.10 -12.16 4.30
CA ARG A 6 7.36 -13.43 4.32
C ARG A 6 6.37 -13.50 5.48
N SER A 7 6.71 -12.95 6.64
CA SER A 7 5.84 -12.84 7.81
C SER A 7 4.61 -11.98 7.53
N SER A 8 4.78 -10.92 6.75
CA SER A 8 3.74 -9.95 6.41
C SER A 8 2.76 -10.45 5.33
N ARG A 9 2.94 -11.66 4.79
CA ARG A 9 2.00 -12.29 3.84
C ARG A 9 0.71 -12.78 4.49
N ASN A 10 0.74 -13.03 5.79
CA ASN A 10 -0.43 -13.42 6.56
C ASN A 10 -0.36 -12.77 7.94
N PRO A 11 -0.55 -11.44 8.01
CA PRO A 11 -0.44 -10.70 9.26
C PRO A 11 -1.52 -11.15 10.24
N THR A 12 -1.14 -11.26 11.51
CA THR A 12 -2.05 -11.62 12.60
C THR A 12 -1.80 -10.71 13.81
N SER A 13 -2.89 -10.18 14.34
CA SER A 13 -3.00 -9.28 15.49
C SER A 13 -3.81 -9.91 16.62
N GLY A 14 -4.56 -10.98 16.32
CA GLY A 14 -5.53 -11.59 17.23
C GLY A 14 -6.90 -10.92 17.21
N ASP A 15 -7.05 -9.79 16.53
CA ASP A 15 -8.35 -9.18 16.22
C ASP A 15 -8.79 -9.60 14.80
N PRO A 16 -9.95 -10.26 14.62
CA PRO A 16 -10.38 -10.77 13.33
C PRO A 16 -10.75 -9.68 12.31
N VAL A 17 -11.10 -8.48 12.76
CA VAL A 17 -11.40 -7.34 11.88
C VAL A 17 -10.09 -6.76 11.35
N ILE A 18 -9.14 -6.49 12.24
CA ILE A 18 -7.81 -5.98 11.87
C ILE A 18 -7.08 -7.00 10.99
N ASP A 19 -7.14 -8.29 11.31
CA ASP A 19 -6.52 -9.36 10.52
C ASP A 19 -7.10 -9.39 9.10
N ARG A 20 -8.42 -9.22 8.94
CA ARG A 20 -9.05 -9.17 7.62
C ARG A 20 -8.57 -7.94 6.83
N GLN A 21 -8.51 -6.77 7.45
CA GLN A 21 -8.01 -5.55 6.80
C GLN A 21 -6.55 -5.72 6.38
N ASN A 22 -5.69 -6.21 7.27
CA ASN A 22 -4.27 -6.37 7.01
C ASN A 22 -4.00 -7.45 5.95
N GLN A 23 -4.77 -8.53 5.92
CA GLN A 23 -4.70 -9.54 4.86
C GLN A 23 -5.12 -8.97 3.50
N ALA A 24 -6.15 -8.12 3.46
CA ALA A 24 -6.57 -7.45 2.22
C ALA A 24 -5.46 -6.52 1.68
N LEU A 25 -4.86 -5.69 2.54
CA LEU A 25 -3.73 -4.84 2.17
C LEU A 25 -2.52 -5.66 1.71
N SER A 26 -2.15 -6.69 2.48
CA SER A 26 -1.04 -7.60 2.13
C SER A 26 -1.22 -8.21 0.75
N ARG A 27 -2.44 -8.61 0.39
CA ARG A 27 -2.77 -9.15 -0.93
C ARG A 27 -2.62 -8.10 -2.03
N ILE A 28 -3.12 -6.88 -1.82
CA ILE A 28 -2.96 -5.78 -2.78
C ILE A 28 -1.48 -5.53 -3.08
N LEU A 29 -0.66 -5.46 -2.04
CA LEU A 29 0.79 -5.23 -2.18
C LEU A 29 1.46 -6.41 -2.89
N PHE A 30 1.11 -7.64 -2.52
CA PHE A 30 1.67 -8.82 -3.15
C PHE A 30 1.37 -8.86 -4.65
N ASP A 31 0.11 -8.69 -5.03
CA ASP A 31 -0.34 -8.69 -6.43
C ASP A 31 0.32 -7.54 -7.20
N MET A 32 0.38 -6.34 -6.63
CA MET A 32 1.03 -5.18 -7.24
C MET A 32 2.55 -5.40 -7.43
N GLY A 33 3.22 -5.98 -6.43
CA GLY A 33 4.64 -6.28 -6.50
C GLY A 33 4.99 -7.31 -7.57
N ASP A 34 4.08 -8.22 -7.91
CA ASP A 34 4.25 -9.14 -9.03
C ASP A 34 4.00 -8.45 -10.37
N GLU A 35 2.99 -7.59 -10.47
CA GLU A 35 2.68 -6.81 -11.69
C GLU A 35 3.80 -5.84 -12.07
N LEU A 36 4.36 -5.13 -11.08
CA LEU A 36 5.50 -4.24 -11.28
C LEU A 36 6.72 -5.01 -11.79
N ARG A 37 6.98 -6.23 -11.31
CA ARG A 37 8.08 -7.04 -11.83
C ARG A 37 7.85 -7.54 -13.26
N ALA A 38 6.59 -7.71 -13.66
CA ALA A 38 6.22 -8.22 -14.97
C ALA A 38 6.13 -7.12 -16.05
N THR A 39 6.06 -5.85 -15.65
CA THR A 39 5.78 -4.72 -16.55
C THR A 39 6.92 -3.71 -16.50
N GLU A 40 7.40 -3.22 -17.64
CA GLU A 40 8.34 -2.10 -17.64
C GLU A 40 7.63 -0.80 -17.22
N HIS A 41 8.16 -0.12 -16.21
CA HIS A 41 7.55 1.07 -15.59
C HIS A 41 8.62 2.08 -15.14
N CYS A 42 8.22 3.26 -14.66
CA CYS A 42 9.14 4.32 -14.22
C CYS A 42 9.78 4.01 -12.85
N GLN A 43 10.94 4.60 -12.59
CA GLN A 43 11.64 4.43 -11.31
C GLN A 43 10.82 4.95 -10.12
N ASP A 44 10.12 6.08 -10.28
CA ASP A 44 9.25 6.68 -9.26
C ASP A 44 8.20 5.69 -8.72
N MET A 45 7.69 4.80 -9.58
CA MET A 45 6.71 3.79 -9.19
C MET A 45 7.34 2.68 -8.33
N ASN A 46 8.62 2.35 -8.54
CA ASN A 46 9.35 1.46 -7.63
C ASN A 46 9.57 2.11 -6.27
N GLU A 47 9.94 3.39 -6.24
CA GLU A 47 10.19 4.13 -5.00
C GLU A 47 8.90 4.29 -4.18
N PHE A 48 7.81 4.70 -4.83
CA PHE A 48 6.50 4.78 -4.21
C PHE A 48 6.05 3.44 -3.63
N TYR A 49 6.20 2.35 -4.39
CA TYR A 49 5.80 1.03 -3.92
C TYR A 49 6.66 0.57 -2.72
N ASP A 50 7.95 0.88 -2.74
CA ASP A 50 8.87 0.53 -1.65
C ASP A 50 8.47 1.26 -0.35
N ASP A 51 8.16 2.55 -0.44
CA ASP A 51 7.66 3.36 0.68
C ASP A 51 6.31 2.85 1.22
N LEU A 52 5.38 2.49 0.31
CA LEU A 52 4.08 1.94 0.70
C LEU A 52 4.20 0.57 1.40
N VAL A 53 5.12 -0.28 0.93
CA VAL A 53 5.43 -1.55 1.61
C VAL A 53 5.99 -1.30 3.00
N ASP A 54 6.83 -0.29 3.18
CA ASP A 54 7.37 0.08 4.49
C ASP A 54 6.28 0.57 5.46
N LEU A 55 5.34 1.39 5.00
CA LEU A 55 4.17 1.80 5.81
C LEU A 55 3.29 0.60 6.20
N ALA A 56 3.00 -0.29 5.24
CA ALA A 56 2.19 -1.46 5.52
C ALA A 56 2.89 -2.44 6.48
N GLU A 57 4.20 -2.63 6.36
CA GLU A 57 4.97 -3.45 7.30
C GLU A 57 4.95 -2.86 8.72
N GLN A 58 5.07 -1.54 8.86
CA GLN A 58 4.94 -0.87 10.16
C GLN A 58 3.55 -1.08 10.76
N ARG A 59 2.48 -0.94 9.96
CA ARG A 59 1.11 -1.25 10.38
C ARG A 59 0.98 -2.70 10.87
N PHE A 60 1.50 -3.66 10.12
CA PHE A 60 1.41 -5.08 10.49
C PHE A 60 2.17 -5.39 11.77
N ASP A 61 3.36 -4.81 11.95
CA ASP A 61 4.16 -4.97 13.15
C ASP A 61 3.46 -4.35 14.38
N ALA A 62 2.86 -3.15 14.23
CA ALA A 62 2.06 -2.52 15.28
C ALA A 62 0.80 -3.35 15.64
N ALA A 63 0.15 -3.94 14.63
CA ALA A 63 -1.01 -4.81 14.84
C ALA A 63 -0.62 -6.06 15.62
N ALA A 64 0.48 -6.71 15.24
CA ALA A 64 1.00 -7.89 15.92
C ALA A 64 1.46 -7.58 17.36
N ALA A 65 1.94 -6.36 17.62
CA ALA A 65 2.29 -5.89 18.95
C ALA A 65 1.06 -5.48 19.80
N GLY A 66 -0.13 -5.40 19.21
CA GLY A 66 -1.34 -4.92 19.88
C GLY A 66 -1.31 -3.41 20.19
N THR A 67 -0.48 -2.65 19.47
CA THR A 67 -0.31 -1.20 19.64
C THR A 67 -0.86 -0.40 18.47
N LEU A 68 -1.53 -1.06 17.52
CA LEU A 68 -2.09 -0.41 16.34
C LEU A 68 -3.30 0.44 16.71
N ASP A 69 -3.21 1.74 16.43
CA ASP A 69 -4.37 2.62 16.28
C ASP A 69 -4.81 2.57 14.80
N VAL A 70 -5.95 1.92 14.54
CA VAL A 70 -6.44 1.68 13.17
C VAL A 70 -6.80 3.00 12.46
N PRO A 71 -7.59 3.91 13.06
CA PRO A 71 -7.84 5.23 12.48
C PRO A 71 -6.57 6.00 12.12
N GLU A 72 -5.59 6.06 13.02
CA GLU A 72 -4.33 6.78 12.77
C GLU A 72 -3.56 6.15 11.60
N ALA A 73 -3.38 4.83 11.62
CA ALA A 73 -2.65 4.14 10.56
C ALA A 73 -3.39 4.12 9.20
N ASP A 74 -4.72 4.19 9.18
CA ASP A 74 -5.51 4.37 7.96
C ASP A 74 -5.32 5.80 7.40
N GLU A 75 -5.27 6.81 8.27
CA GLU A 75 -4.99 8.19 7.88
C GLU A 75 -3.56 8.36 7.34
N GLU A 76 -2.55 7.78 7.98
CA GLU A 76 -1.17 7.84 7.49
C GLU A 76 -1.02 7.31 6.05
N ILE A 77 -1.70 6.19 5.74
CA ILE A 77 -1.71 5.64 4.37
C ILE A 77 -2.45 6.60 3.42
N ARG A 78 -3.57 7.19 3.85
CA ARG A 78 -4.33 8.16 3.04
C ARG A 78 -3.52 9.40 2.73
N GLU A 79 -2.86 9.99 3.72
CA GLU A 79 -1.98 11.15 3.57
C GLU A 79 -0.80 10.82 2.65
N PHE A 80 -0.19 9.64 2.80
CA PHE A 80 0.87 9.18 1.91
C PHE A 80 0.40 9.10 0.45
N LEU A 81 -0.79 8.53 0.19
CA LEU A 81 -1.35 8.49 -1.17
C LEU A 81 -1.58 9.91 -1.70
N ALA A 82 -2.22 10.78 -0.91
CA ALA A 82 -2.55 12.14 -1.31
C ALA A 82 -1.33 13.02 -1.58
N GLU A 83 -0.23 12.83 -0.84
CA GLU A 83 1.02 13.58 -1.04
C GLU A 83 1.79 13.10 -2.28
N ARG A 84 1.80 11.78 -2.52
CA ARG A 84 2.71 11.17 -3.48
C ARG A 84 2.06 10.89 -4.84
N MET A 85 0.73 10.98 -4.93
CA MET A 85 -0.01 10.76 -6.17
C MET A 85 -0.65 12.06 -6.70
N PRO A 86 -0.61 12.30 -8.03
CA PRO A 86 0.04 11.47 -9.05
C PRO A 86 1.59 11.55 -8.97
N LEU A 87 2.26 10.46 -9.38
CA LEU A 87 3.73 10.43 -9.39
C LEU A 87 4.32 11.50 -10.33
N PRO A 88 5.44 12.15 -9.97
CA PRO A 88 6.08 13.19 -10.81
C PRO A 88 6.41 12.72 -12.23
N ALA A 89 6.84 11.46 -12.38
CA ALA A 89 7.12 10.89 -13.69
C ALA A 89 5.90 10.86 -14.62
N ARG A 90 4.66 10.89 -14.13
CA ARG A 90 3.41 10.72 -14.92
C ARG A 90 3.29 11.75 -16.04
N ASP A 91 3.69 12.99 -15.79
CA ASP A 91 3.65 14.09 -16.76
C ASP A 91 4.99 14.28 -17.52
N GLY A 92 5.95 13.38 -17.33
CA GLY A 92 7.30 13.47 -17.87
C GLY A 92 7.66 12.36 -18.86
N PRO A 93 8.79 12.49 -19.57
CA PRO A 93 9.28 11.48 -20.52
C PRO A 93 9.70 10.15 -19.86
N ALA A 94 9.77 10.13 -18.52
CA ALA A 94 10.02 8.93 -17.74
C ALA A 94 8.78 8.03 -17.61
N CYS A 95 7.56 8.58 -17.81
CA CYS A 95 6.34 7.78 -17.84
C CYS A 95 6.37 6.80 -19.02
N ARG A 96 5.98 5.55 -18.76
CA ARG A 96 5.77 4.53 -19.79
C ARG A 96 4.30 4.34 -20.16
N ASP A 97 3.40 5.14 -19.57
CA ASP A 97 1.95 5.00 -19.72
C ASP A 97 1.47 3.57 -19.42
N CYS A 98 2.02 2.97 -18.36
CA CYS A 98 1.80 1.57 -18.01
C CYS A 98 0.49 1.31 -17.24
N GLY A 99 -0.25 2.36 -16.86
CA GLY A 99 -1.50 2.27 -16.08
C GLY A 99 -1.36 1.81 -14.62
N LEU A 100 -0.14 1.57 -14.14
CA LEU A 100 0.10 1.03 -12.80
C LEU A 100 -0.22 2.03 -11.67
N CYS A 101 -0.03 3.33 -11.92
CA CYS A 101 -0.32 4.39 -10.95
C CYS A 101 -1.80 4.38 -10.54
N GLU A 102 -2.71 4.47 -11.54
CA GLU A 102 -4.16 4.50 -11.32
C GLU A 102 -4.66 3.20 -10.70
N LYS A 103 -4.14 2.07 -11.18
CA LYS A 103 -4.51 0.75 -10.66
C LYS A 103 -4.13 0.56 -9.20
N LEU A 104 -2.97 1.07 -8.78
CA LEU A 104 -2.54 0.99 -7.39
C LEU A 104 -3.37 1.92 -6.51
N GLU A 105 -3.57 3.17 -6.94
CA GLU A 105 -4.41 4.15 -6.26
C GLU A 105 -5.83 3.60 -6.03
N ASP A 106 -6.49 3.12 -7.08
CA ASP A 106 -7.84 2.54 -7.00
C ASP A 106 -7.90 1.38 -6.00
N ARG A 107 -6.91 0.47 -6.02
CA ARG A 107 -6.89 -0.70 -5.13
C ARG A 107 -6.69 -0.33 -3.67
N VAL A 108 -5.78 0.61 -3.38
CA VAL A 108 -5.50 1.02 -1.99
C VAL A 108 -6.64 1.90 -1.47
N CYS A 109 -7.17 2.82 -2.28
CA CYS A 109 -8.34 3.62 -1.92
C CYS A 109 -9.58 2.76 -1.67
N ALA A 110 -9.81 1.71 -2.46
CA ALA A 110 -10.92 0.77 -2.23
C ALA A 110 -10.73 -0.10 -0.97
N TRP A 111 -9.49 -0.23 -0.48
CA TRP A 111 -9.19 -0.91 0.77
C TRP A 111 -9.40 -0.02 2.00
N LEU A 112 -9.06 1.27 1.89
CA LEU A 112 -9.31 2.23 2.95
C LEU A 112 -10.81 2.35 3.19
N PRO A 113 -11.30 2.20 4.43
CA PRO A 113 -12.69 2.51 4.72
C PRO A 113 -12.95 3.98 4.36
N GLU A 114 -14.05 4.26 3.68
CA GLU A 114 -14.56 5.62 3.57
C GLU A 114 -14.71 6.13 5.01
N THR A 115 -13.99 7.20 5.35
CA THR A 115 -14.15 7.86 6.64
C THR A 115 -15.61 8.28 6.73
N VAL A 116 -16.39 7.54 7.51
CA VAL A 116 -17.71 8.00 7.92
C VAL A 116 -17.43 9.18 8.84
N GLU A 117 -17.49 10.39 8.29
CA GLU A 117 -17.66 11.59 9.07
C GLU A 117 -18.89 11.36 9.98
N ALA A 118 -18.62 11.20 11.28
CA ALA A 118 -19.64 11.04 12.32
C ALA A 118 -19.96 12.40 12.96
#